data_AF-A0AAJ6D327-F1
#
_entry.id   AF-A0AAJ6D327-F1
#
_cell.length_a   1.000
_cell.length_b   1.000
_cell.length_c   1.000
_cell.angle_alpha   90.00
_cell.angle_beta   90.00
_cell.angle_gamma   90.00
#
_symmetry.space_group_name_H-M   'P 1'
#
loop_
_entity.id
_entity.type
_entity.pdbx_description
1 polymer ?
#
loop_
_entity_poly.entity_id
_entity_poly.type
_entity_poly.pdbx_seq_one_letter_code
_entity_poly.pdbx_strand_id
1 'polypeptide(L)'
;MFYKGWVPTVNGRLSYKLIGETRYPSNPEYVNSSDGSHLYVAAAQSRQLSDVLFEPFIGRLFGYSGRFEFVFCARSRRTLPSPDSKLIGKVFVFHQETFSKSGARESFRSSVQSMRTLDPGAMNVGLKQQYLELSQSMLARCDFHMDVVLNRDGVITLSKLKWSDSELRRNTEEYTDTIEFDLEHGIADQIYFFVRDLTHQHQHHGNDADTIITTQRQAKSDDLRWCLEIMYSLYFHIITVKRKENPSEHVRALGVLAYLQSYKTIIQRRIDSVGYPLVLPEFDDASSKESIKATKDYIDFKLNEQKRNSEIQRSFLLWVVAIAITVMNFTISFADKSLPTNPFILSMANFLKTNAFVIPALAIIALIYYASNLIVKPRYDFKRDVVRLSIAGRGVAIPILSLLGAALLFTAGIFVRNLLFG
;
A
#
# COMPACT_ATOMS: atom_id res chain seq x y z
N MET A 1 -19.02 24.70 -11.28
CA MET A 1 -18.26 23.44 -11.31
C MET A 1 -17.85 23.10 -9.89
N PHE A 2 -17.92 21.83 -9.54
CA PHE A 2 -17.49 21.25 -8.28
C PHE A 2 -17.15 19.79 -8.59
N TYR A 3 -16.52 19.09 -7.65
CA TYR A 3 -16.11 17.70 -7.84
C TYR A 3 -16.92 16.79 -6.93
N LYS A 4 -17.29 15.62 -7.44
CA LYS A 4 -17.93 14.56 -6.63
C LYS A 4 -17.04 13.34 -6.59
N GLY A 5 -17.05 12.64 -5.47
CA GLY A 5 -16.38 11.36 -5.30
C GLY A 5 -17.14 10.48 -4.33
N TRP A 6 -16.59 9.31 -4.05
CA TRP A 6 -17.14 8.40 -3.06
C TRP A 6 -16.04 7.74 -2.23
N VAL A 7 -16.03 8.02 -0.93
CA VAL A 7 -15.20 7.33 0.05
C VAL A 7 -15.80 5.95 0.32
N PRO A 8 -15.06 4.85 0.11
CA PRO A 8 -15.60 3.51 0.28
C PRO A 8 -16.13 3.21 1.69
N THR A 9 -17.30 2.58 1.77
CA THR A 9 -17.90 2.13 3.05
C THR A 9 -18.57 0.78 2.87
N VAL A 10 -18.15 -0.26 3.61
CA VAL A 10 -18.81 -1.57 3.53
C VAL A 10 -20.22 -1.52 4.12
N ASN A 11 -20.35 -0.92 5.31
CA ASN A 11 -21.62 -0.83 6.05
C ASN A 11 -22.58 0.24 5.52
N GLY A 12 -22.26 0.85 4.36
CA GLY A 12 -23.03 1.94 3.77
C GLY A 12 -22.96 3.26 4.55
N ARG A 13 -22.15 3.34 5.61
CA ARG A 13 -22.01 4.52 6.49
C ARG A 13 -20.60 4.65 7.07
N LEU A 14 -20.05 5.86 7.02
CA LEU A 14 -18.84 6.31 7.70
C LEU A 14 -19.11 6.60 9.19
N SER A 15 -18.13 6.26 10.02
CA SER A 15 -18.10 6.63 11.42
C SER A 15 -17.21 7.86 11.61
N TYR A 16 -17.81 9.04 11.78
CA TYR A 16 -17.04 10.26 12.00
C TYR A 16 -16.25 10.27 13.32
N LYS A 17 -16.58 9.38 14.26
CA LYS A 17 -15.82 9.23 15.52
C LYS A 17 -14.42 8.65 15.31
N LEU A 18 -14.18 7.94 14.20
CA LEU A 18 -12.91 7.29 13.91
C LEU A 18 -11.99 8.12 13.00
N ILE A 19 -12.42 9.34 12.63
CA ILE A 19 -11.63 10.19 11.73
C ILE A 19 -10.32 10.57 12.42
N GLY A 20 -9.21 10.34 11.72
CA GLY A 20 -7.85 10.60 12.20
C GLY A 20 -7.13 9.40 12.79
N GLU A 21 -7.81 8.26 13.04
CA GLU A 21 -7.17 7.04 13.57
C GLU A 21 -6.33 6.27 12.51
N THR A 22 -6.31 6.75 11.28
CA THR A 22 -5.46 6.20 10.21
C THR A 22 -3.98 6.35 10.53
N ARG A 23 -3.16 5.44 10.00
CA ARG A 23 -1.69 5.50 10.08
C ARG A 23 -1.03 5.71 8.72
N TYR A 24 -1.83 5.94 7.68
CA TYR A 24 -1.39 5.99 6.29
C TYR A 24 -1.71 7.33 5.63
N PRO A 25 -0.87 7.82 4.70
CA PRO A 25 0.53 7.45 4.44
C PRO A 25 1.50 7.73 5.61
N SER A 26 1.14 8.67 6.47
CA SER A 26 1.84 9.00 7.70
C SER A 26 0.83 9.21 8.83
N ASN A 27 1.26 9.05 10.08
CA ASN A 27 0.38 9.29 11.23
C ASN A 27 -0.06 10.76 11.24
N PRO A 28 -1.36 11.06 11.08
CA PRO A 28 -1.82 12.42 11.10
C PRO A 28 -1.76 12.98 12.52
N GLU A 29 -1.49 14.27 12.63
CA GLU A 29 -1.73 15.00 13.88
C GLU A 29 -3.18 15.47 13.89
N TYR A 30 -4.00 15.00 14.82
CA TYR A 30 -5.45 15.24 14.76
C TYR A 30 -6.14 15.45 16.11
N VAL A 31 -7.32 16.05 16.08
CA VAL A 31 -8.29 16.10 17.18
C VAL A 31 -9.68 15.79 16.64
N ASN A 32 -10.45 15.03 17.42
CA ASN A 32 -11.81 14.64 17.10
C ASN A 32 -12.65 14.70 18.37
N SER A 33 -13.23 15.87 18.63
CA SER A 33 -13.86 16.20 19.92
C SER A 33 -15.27 16.74 19.70
N SER A 34 -16.13 16.64 20.72
CA SER A 34 -17.54 17.05 20.59
C SER A 34 -18.03 17.88 21.76
N ASP A 35 -18.78 18.95 21.48
CA ASP A 35 -19.38 19.84 22.49
C ASP A 35 -20.84 19.47 22.83
N GLY A 36 -21.26 18.24 22.52
CA GLY A 36 -22.65 17.77 22.62
C GLY A 36 -23.53 18.17 21.42
N SER A 37 -23.30 19.35 20.82
CA SER A 37 -24.08 19.86 19.68
C SER A 37 -23.43 19.59 18.32
N HIS A 38 -22.10 19.58 18.28
CA HIS A 38 -21.29 19.36 17.09
C HIS A 38 -20.13 18.43 17.41
N LEU A 39 -19.69 17.72 16.37
CA LEU A 39 -18.39 17.08 16.29
C LEU A 39 -17.46 18.03 15.56
N TYR A 40 -16.27 18.28 16.09
CA TYR A 40 -15.21 19.06 15.44
C TYR A 40 -14.03 18.15 15.18
N VAL A 41 -13.56 18.18 13.94
CA VAL A 41 -12.44 17.40 13.47
C VAL A 41 -11.40 18.36 12.91
N ALA A 42 -10.16 18.22 13.38
CA ALA A 42 -9.01 18.81 12.71
C ALA A 42 -7.93 17.76 12.55
N ALA A 43 -7.33 17.65 11.36
CA ALA A 43 -6.27 16.68 11.08
C ALA A 43 -5.26 17.25 10.09
N ALA A 44 -3.97 17.05 10.35
CA ALA A 44 -2.88 17.46 9.47
C ALA A 44 -2.05 16.24 9.04
N GLN A 45 -1.70 16.18 7.75
CA GLN A 45 -0.86 15.13 7.20
C GLN A 45 0.06 15.66 6.10
N SER A 46 1.32 15.23 6.16
CA SER A 46 2.32 15.50 5.12
C SER A 46 2.24 14.47 4.00
N ARG A 47 2.30 14.92 2.75
CA ARG A 47 2.23 14.10 1.54
C ARG A 47 3.31 14.45 0.53
N GLN A 48 3.94 13.43 -0.02
CA GLN A 48 4.84 13.55 -1.18
C GLN A 48 4.01 13.40 -2.46
N LEU A 49 3.93 14.45 -3.26
CA LEU A 49 3.20 14.49 -4.53
C LEU A 49 4.12 14.44 -5.76
N SER A 50 5.44 14.53 -5.56
CA SER A 50 6.39 14.38 -6.67
C SER A 50 6.68 12.91 -6.93
N ASP A 51 6.54 12.52 -8.19
CA ASP A 51 6.93 11.20 -8.71
C ASP A 51 8.42 11.12 -9.06
N VAL A 52 9.20 12.16 -8.78
CA VAL A 52 10.63 12.17 -9.09
C VAL A 52 11.39 11.24 -8.14
N LEU A 53 12.08 10.27 -8.72
CA LEU A 53 12.99 9.39 -8.00
C LEU A 53 14.09 10.22 -7.33
N PHE A 54 14.38 9.93 -6.06
CA PHE A 54 15.39 10.64 -5.27
C PHE A 54 15.11 12.15 -5.09
N GLU A 55 13.83 12.56 -5.08
CA GLU A 55 13.44 13.94 -4.79
C GLU A 55 14.16 14.59 -3.59
N PRO A 56 14.45 13.89 -2.46
CA PRO A 56 15.19 14.52 -1.36
C PRO A 56 16.60 15.01 -1.74
N PHE A 57 17.21 14.43 -2.77
CA PHE A 57 18.52 14.80 -3.29
C PHE A 57 18.41 15.76 -4.48
N ILE A 58 17.57 15.42 -5.47
CA ILE A 58 17.42 16.19 -6.71
C ILE A 58 16.64 17.48 -6.46
N GLY A 59 15.58 17.44 -5.66
CA GLY A 59 14.78 18.60 -5.30
C GLY A 59 15.60 19.69 -4.61
N ARG A 60 16.55 19.31 -3.74
CA ARG A 60 17.48 20.27 -3.12
C ARG A 60 18.45 20.90 -4.12
N LEU A 61 18.87 20.16 -5.14
CA LEU A 61 19.80 20.65 -6.15
C LEU A 61 19.12 21.62 -7.13
N PHE A 62 17.86 21.36 -7.48
CA PHE A 62 17.10 22.13 -8.47
C PHE A 62 16.06 23.07 -7.86
N GLY A 63 15.98 23.16 -6.53
CA GLY A 63 15.10 24.10 -5.83
C GLY A 63 13.61 23.80 -5.96
N TYR A 64 13.22 22.53 -6.11
CA TYR A 64 11.82 22.12 -6.09
C TYR A 64 11.57 21.12 -4.95
N SER A 65 10.36 21.15 -4.39
CA SER A 65 9.91 20.18 -3.38
C SER A 65 8.54 19.64 -3.77
N GLY A 66 8.40 18.32 -3.68
CA GLY A 66 7.14 17.63 -3.88
C GLY A 66 6.29 17.52 -2.62
N ARG A 67 6.71 18.16 -1.51
CA ARG A 67 6.09 17.97 -0.19
C ARG A 67 5.04 19.02 0.09
N PHE A 68 3.84 18.52 0.37
CA PHE A 68 2.69 19.34 0.72
C PHE A 68 2.09 18.88 2.04
N GLU A 69 1.64 19.84 2.83
CA GLU A 69 0.95 19.63 4.09
C GLU A 69 -0.53 19.90 3.87
N PHE A 70 -1.35 18.90 4.20
CA PHE A 70 -2.80 18.98 4.08
C PHE A 70 -3.40 19.11 5.48
N VAL A 71 -4.23 20.12 5.68
CA VAL A 71 -4.94 20.36 6.94
C VAL A 71 -6.45 20.31 6.69
N PHE A 72 -7.11 19.32 7.26
CA PHE A 72 -8.56 19.21 7.26
C PHE A 72 -9.12 19.86 8.52
N CYS A 73 -10.08 20.78 8.36
CA CYS A 73 -10.90 21.28 9.47
C CYS A 73 -12.37 21.14 9.09
N ALA A 74 -13.12 20.35 9.83
CA ALA A 74 -14.53 20.14 9.56
C ALA A 74 -15.36 19.98 10.82
N ARG A 75 -16.65 20.22 10.69
CA ARG A 75 -17.62 20.00 11.74
C ARG A 75 -18.87 19.28 11.24
N SER A 76 -19.46 18.47 12.09
CA SER A 76 -20.74 17.81 11.84
C SER A 76 -21.70 18.18 12.96
N ARG A 77 -22.89 18.64 12.62
CA ARG A 77 -23.95 18.84 13.62
C ARG A 77 -24.40 17.48 14.15
N ARG A 78 -24.49 17.33 15.47
CA ARG A 78 -25.13 16.18 16.12
C ARG A 78 -26.64 16.43 16.12
N THR A 79 -27.30 15.96 15.07
CA THR A 79 -28.76 15.77 15.09
C THR A 79 -29.06 14.34 15.54
N LEU A 80 -29.89 14.19 16.58
CA LEU A 80 -30.49 12.91 16.98
C LEU A 80 -31.11 12.22 15.76
N PRO A 81 -31.09 10.87 15.74
CA PRO A 81 -30.33 10.07 14.78
C PRO A 81 -30.76 10.32 13.33
N SER A 82 -30.29 11.41 12.72
CA SER A 82 -30.52 11.60 11.28
C SER A 82 -29.47 10.80 10.50
N PRO A 83 -29.88 10.02 9.49
CA PRO A 83 -28.96 9.42 8.52
C PRO A 83 -28.11 10.46 7.76
N ASP A 84 -28.53 11.73 7.77
CA ASP A 84 -28.03 12.80 6.91
C ASP A 84 -27.04 13.76 7.57
N SER A 85 -26.45 13.39 8.72
CA SER A 85 -25.42 14.24 9.31
C SER A 85 -24.25 14.39 8.33
N LYS A 86 -23.99 15.62 7.87
CA LYS A 86 -22.89 15.94 6.96
C LYS A 86 -21.70 16.48 7.74
N LEU A 87 -20.52 16.06 7.35
CA LEU A 87 -19.28 16.68 7.78
C LEU A 87 -18.94 17.79 6.78
N ILE A 88 -18.99 19.04 7.24
CA ILE A 88 -18.82 20.24 6.42
C ILE A 88 -17.58 20.97 6.91
N GLY A 89 -16.66 21.28 6.00
CA GLY A 89 -15.38 21.86 6.36
C GLY A 89 -14.57 22.34 5.17
N LYS A 90 -13.27 22.47 5.40
CA LYS A 90 -12.27 22.88 4.41
C LYS A 90 -11.06 21.96 4.49
N VAL A 91 -10.43 21.73 3.35
CA VAL A 91 -9.05 21.23 3.29
C VAL A 91 -8.18 22.38 2.83
N PHE A 92 -7.22 22.74 3.68
CA PHE A 92 -6.18 23.73 3.41
C PHE A 92 -4.93 23.00 2.98
N VAL A 93 -4.29 23.48 1.91
CA VAL A 93 -3.07 22.89 1.36
C VAL A 93 -1.96 23.91 1.44
N PHE A 94 -0.80 23.44 1.88
CA PHE A 94 0.40 24.23 2.02
C PHE A 94 1.55 23.52 1.33
N HIS A 95 2.38 24.25 0.61
CA HIS A 95 3.73 23.82 0.33
C HIS A 95 4.52 23.74 1.65
N GLN A 96 5.41 22.76 1.77
CA GLN A 96 6.13 22.49 3.03
C GLN A 96 6.85 23.74 3.59
N GLU A 97 7.41 24.56 2.70
CA GLU A 97 8.06 25.81 3.10
C GLU A 97 7.07 26.83 3.65
N THR A 98 5.92 27.03 2.98
CA THR A 98 4.87 27.94 3.44
C THR A 98 4.34 27.49 4.80
N PHE A 99 4.11 26.18 4.99
CA PHE A 99 3.62 25.64 6.25
C PHE A 99 4.57 25.92 7.42
N SER A 100 5.88 25.83 7.17
CA SER A 100 6.92 26.05 8.19
C SER A 100 7.16 27.54 8.45
N LYS A 101 7.20 28.38 7.41
CA LYS A 101 7.53 29.82 7.54
C LYS A 101 6.35 30.65 8.07
N SER A 102 5.12 30.25 7.78
CA SER A 102 3.90 31.01 8.18
C SER A 102 3.49 30.83 9.66
N GLY A 103 4.17 29.94 10.40
CA GLY A 103 3.75 29.53 11.75
C GLY A 103 2.47 28.68 11.78
N ALA A 104 2.01 28.19 10.62
CA ALA A 104 0.80 27.37 10.53
C ALA A 104 0.94 26.06 11.31
N ARG A 105 2.14 25.46 11.30
CA ARG A 105 2.43 24.24 12.06
C ARG A 105 2.24 24.43 13.55
N GLU A 106 2.86 25.46 14.12
CA GLU A 106 2.80 25.75 15.56
C GLU A 106 1.38 26.14 15.97
N SER A 107 0.69 26.93 15.15
CA SER A 107 -0.72 27.29 15.37
C SER A 107 -1.60 26.04 15.38
N PHE A 108 -1.46 25.15 14.40
CA PHE A 108 -2.24 23.91 14.34
C PHE A 108 -1.99 23.03 15.55
N ARG A 109 -0.71 22.81 15.92
CA ARG A 109 -0.31 22.01 17.07
C ARG A 109 -0.88 22.53 18.38
N SER A 110 -0.74 23.84 18.62
CA SER A 110 -1.25 24.48 19.82
C SER A 110 -2.76 24.35 19.91
N SER A 111 -3.50 24.65 18.84
CA SER A 111 -4.96 24.49 18.82
C SER A 111 -5.41 23.04 19.00
N VAL A 112 -4.75 22.07 18.38
CA VAL A 112 -5.05 20.63 18.57
C VAL A 112 -4.86 20.22 20.03
N GLN A 113 -3.77 20.64 20.67
CA GLN A 113 -3.53 20.36 22.09
C GLN A 113 -4.61 21.00 22.97
N SER A 114 -4.94 22.28 22.73
CA SER A 114 -6.02 22.97 23.45
C SER A 114 -7.39 22.32 23.24
N MET A 115 -7.71 21.89 22.03
CA MET A 115 -8.98 21.20 21.77
C MET A 115 -9.06 19.85 22.49
N ARG A 116 -7.95 19.10 22.57
CA ARG A 116 -7.89 17.82 23.30
C ARG A 116 -8.06 17.99 24.81
N THR A 117 -7.57 19.07 25.42
CA THR A 117 -7.78 19.33 26.85
C THR A 117 -9.21 19.76 27.17
N LEU A 118 -9.92 20.34 26.20
CA LEU A 118 -11.32 20.75 26.31
C LEU A 118 -12.32 19.59 26.11
N ASP A 119 -11.83 18.37 25.85
CA ASP A 119 -12.64 17.19 25.52
C ASP A 119 -12.94 16.25 26.72
N PRO A 120 -13.80 16.67 27.68
CA PRO A 120 -14.54 15.70 28.48
C PRO A 120 -16.05 16.00 28.45
N GLY A 121 -16.77 15.38 27.52
CA GLY A 121 -18.17 14.95 27.68
C GLY A 121 -19.30 15.98 27.86
N ALA A 122 -19.01 17.25 28.15
CA ALA A 122 -19.99 18.31 28.42
C ALA A 122 -19.92 19.46 27.39
N MET A 123 -20.96 20.30 27.36
CA MET A 123 -21.08 21.46 26.45
C MET A 123 -19.98 22.50 26.69
N ASN A 124 -18.80 22.26 26.12
CA ASN A 124 -17.67 23.16 26.22
C ASN A 124 -17.71 24.17 25.07
N VAL A 125 -18.27 25.35 25.36
CA VAL A 125 -18.37 26.47 24.40
C VAL A 125 -16.99 26.86 23.84
N GLY A 126 -15.92 26.63 24.61
CA GLY A 126 -14.54 26.89 24.20
C GLY A 126 -14.12 26.05 22.99
N LEU A 127 -14.68 24.85 22.79
CA LEU A 127 -14.30 23.98 21.67
C LEU A 127 -14.69 24.57 20.31
N LYS A 128 -15.89 25.16 20.23
CA LYS A 128 -16.36 25.87 19.03
C LYS A 128 -15.46 27.06 18.71
N GLN A 129 -15.09 27.83 19.72
CA GLN A 129 -14.25 29.01 19.54
C GLN A 129 -12.85 28.61 19.05
N GLN A 130 -12.22 27.62 19.69
CA GLN A 130 -10.92 27.07 19.27
C GLN A 130 -10.95 26.52 17.84
N TYR A 131 -12.02 25.82 17.46
CA TYR A 131 -12.20 25.35 16.09
C TYR A 131 -12.28 26.50 15.07
N LEU A 132 -13.05 27.56 15.38
CA LEU A 132 -13.21 28.70 14.49
C LEU A 132 -11.91 29.48 14.33
N GLU A 133 -11.19 29.71 15.44
CA GLU A 133 -9.87 30.35 15.45
C GLU A 133 -8.86 29.55 14.63
N LEU A 134 -8.81 28.22 14.82
CA LEU A 134 -7.96 27.34 14.03
C LEU A 134 -8.31 27.42 12.54
N SER A 135 -9.58 27.30 12.17
CA SER A 135 -10.01 27.33 10.78
C SER A 135 -9.71 28.68 10.10
N GLN A 136 -9.83 29.79 10.82
CA GLN A 136 -9.46 31.12 10.30
C GLN A 136 -7.94 31.27 10.19
N SER A 137 -7.20 30.77 11.18
CA SER A 137 -5.74 30.76 11.19
C SER A 137 -5.16 30.00 10.00
N MET A 138 -5.72 28.83 9.67
CA MET A 138 -5.31 28.05 8.51
C MET A 138 -5.68 28.72 7.19
N LEU A 139 -6.88 29.29 7.10
CA LEU A 139 -7.33 30.01 5.91
C LEU A 139 -6.40 31.18 5.56
N ALA A 140 -5.95 31.93 6.56
CA ALA A 140 -5.08 33.10 6.37
C ALA A 140 -3.64 32.75 5.94
N ARG A 141 -3.23 31.48 6.05
CA ARG A 141 -1.84 31.04 5.84
C ARG A 141 -1.66 30.01 4.73
N CYS A 142 -2.74 29.39 4.28
CA CYS A 142 -2.68 28.34 3.25
C CYS A 142 -2.35 28.92 1.87
N ASP A 143 -1.80 28.10 0.99
CA ASP A 143 -1.57 28.50 -0.40
C ASP A 143 -2.89 28.45 -1.19
N PHE A 144 -3.65 27.37 -0.98
CA PHE A 144 -4.99 27.19 -1.55
C PHE A 144 -5.84 26.25 -0.70
N HIS A 145 -7.16 26.28 -0.93
CA HIS A 145 -8.11 25.44 -0.21
C HIS A 145 -9.33 25.07 -1.05
N MET A 146 -10.04 24.03 -0.61
CA MET A 146 -11.38 23.66 -1.10
C MET A 146 -12.34 23.47 0.07
N ASP A 147 -13.61 23.84 -0.14
CA ASP A 147 -14.69 23.45 0.76
C ASP A 147 -15.05 21.99 0.53
N VAL A 148 -15.25 21.25 1.61
CA VAL A 148 -15.55 19.82 1.60
C VAL A 148 -16.88 19.57 2.29
N VAL A 149 -17.73 18.80 1.63
CA VAL A 149 -18.95 18.22 2.21
C VAL A 149 -18.87 16.71 2.05
N LEU A 150 -18.70 16.01 3.17
CA LEU A 150 -18.70 14.55 3.21
C LEU A 150 -20.00 14.09 3.85
N ASN A 151 -20.74 13.22 3.17
CA ASN A 151 -21.95 12.59 3.69
C ASN A 151 -21.59 11.28 4.41
N ARG A 152 -22.50 10.81 5.27
CA ARG A 152 -22.33 9.55 5.99
C ARG A 152 -22.19 8.37 5.04
N ASP A 153 -22.85 8.36 3.90
CA ASP A 153 -22.78 7.28 2.92
C ASP A 153 -21.51 7.31 2.04
N GLY A 154 -20.53 8.14 2.39
CA GLY A 154 -19.26 8.24 1.69
C GLY A 154 -19.26 9.22 0.51
N VAL A 155 -20.42 9.71 0.06
CA VAL A 155 -20.44 10.70 -1.03
C VAL A 155 -19.80 11.99 -0.56
N ILE A 156 -18.76 12.42 -1.26
CA ILE A 156 -18.01 13.64 -1.01
C ILE A 156 -18.23 14.64 -2.14
N THR A 157 -18.30 15.91 -1.78
CA THR A 157 -18.36 17.04 -2.71
C THR A 157 -17.27 18.03 -2.35
N LEU A 158 -16.47 18.43 -3.34
CA LEU A 158 -15.42 19.43 -3.22
C LEU A 158 -15.82 20.66 -4.04
N SER A 159 -15.67 21.85 -3.47
CA SER A 159 -15.89 23.10 -4.21
C SER A 159 -14.86 23.31 -5.31
N LYS A 160 -14.97 24.42 -6.05
CA LYS A 160 -13.83 24.93 -6.82
C LYS A 160 -12.62 25.22 -5.93
N LEU A 161 -11.45 25.18 -6.53
CA LEU A 161 -10.20 25.60 -5.89
C LEU A 161 -10.23 27.09 -5.57
N LYS A 162 -9.79 27.46 -4.38
CA LYS A 162 -9.70 28.84 -3.90
C LYS A 162 -8.26 29.13 -3.51
N TRP A 163 -7.67 30.12 -4.19
CA TRP A 163 -6.30 30.56 -3.97
C TRP A 163 -6.25 31.64 -2.90
N SER A 164 -5.22 31.61 -2.07
CA SER A 164 -4.94 32.68 -1.11
C SER A 164 -4.10 33.81 -1.71
N ASP A 165 -3.31 33.49 -2.74
CA ASP A 165 -2.41 34.41 -3.42
C ASP A 165 -2.68 34.43 -4.94
N SER A 166 -2.88 35.63 -5.49
CA SER A 166 -3.19 35.82 -6.91
C SER A 166 -1.98 35.65 -7.84
N GLU A 167 -0.78 35.98 -7.36
CA GLU A 167 0.46 35.79 -8.10
C GLU A 167 0.81 34.30 -8.19
N LEU A 168 0.72 33.58 -7.06
CA LEU A 168 0.89 32.13 -7.04
C LEU A 168 -0.08 31.45 -8.01
N ARG A 169 -1.35 31.86 -7.98
CA ARG A 169 -2.37 31.38 -8.91
C ARG A 169 -1.95 31.58 -10.36
N ARG A 170 -1.63 32.82 -10.75
CA ARG A 170 -1.26 33.16 -12.13
C ARG A 170 -0.07 32.32 -12.61
N ASN A 171 1.00 32.28 -11.81
CA ASN A 171 2.23 31.58 -12.20
C ASN A 171 2.00 30.07 -12.32
N THR A 172 1.14 29.50 -11.46
CA THR A 172 0.81 28.06 -11.51
C THR A 172 -0.08 27.75 -12.70
N GLU A 173 -1.14 28.54 -12.93
CA GLU A 173 -2.05 28.37 -14.07
C GLU A 173 -1.29 28.48 -15.41
N GLU A 174 -0.43 29.50 -15.56
CA GLU A 174 0.41 29.69 -16.75
C GLU A 174 1.32 28.49 -17.01
N TYR A 175 2.00 27.98 -15.97
CA TYR A 175 2.83 26.78 -16.12
C TYR A 175 2.00 25.56 -16.50
N THR A 176 0.83 25.36 -15.90
CA THR A 176 0.00 24.18 -16.18
C THR A 176 -0.61 24.19 -17.57
N ASP A 177 -0.90 25.38 -18.11
CA ASP A 177 -1.35 25.55 -19.49
C ASP A 177 -0.25 25.12 -20.48
N THR A 178 1.03 25.38 -20.17
CA THR A 178 2.15 24.94 -21.03
C THR A 178 2.32 23.43 -21.12
N ILE A 179 1.90 22.69 -20.08
CA ILE A 179 2.02 21.22 -20.01
C ILE A 179 0.68 20.51 -20.22
N GLU A 180 -0.38 21.24 -20.59
CA GLU A 180 -1.75 20.74 -20.78
C GLU A 180 -2.28 19.91 -19.59
N PHE A 181 -1.94 20.32 -18.36
CA PHE A 181 -2.32 19.59 -17.15
C PHE A 181 -3.59 20.19 -16.50
N ASP A 182 -4.60 19.35 -16.25
CA ASP A 182 -5.80 19.75 -15.50
C ASP A 182 -5.49 19.88 -13.99
N LEU A 183 -4.89 21.02 -13.62
CA LEU A 183 -4.44 21.32 -12.27
C LEU A 183 -5.56 21.22 -11.23
N GLU A 184 -6.72 21.83 -11.51
CA GLU A 184 -7.81 21.89 -10.54
C GLU A 184 -8.33 20.48 -10.23
N HIS A 185 -8.43 19.61 -11.24
CA HIS A 185 -8.82 18.21 -11.05
C HIS A 185 -7.75 17.43 -10.30
N GLY A 186 -6.47 17.58 -10.67
CA GLY A 186 -5.37 16.93 -9.95
C GLY A 186 -5.34 17.28 -8.47
N ILE A 187 -5.56 18.56 -8.12
CA ILE A 187 -5.66 19.01 -6.72
C ILE A 187 -6.92 18.44 -6.05
N ALA A 188 -8.06 18.43 -6.73
CA ALA A 188 -9.30 17.85 -6.22
C ALA A 188 -9.12 16.36 -5.86
N ASP A 189 -8.42 15.60 -6.70
CA ASP A 189 -8.09 14.20 -6.45
C ASP A 189 -7.17 14.04 -5.23
N GLN A 190 -6.13 14.86 -5.09
CA GLN A 190 -5.25 14.79 -3.92
C GLN A 190 -5.97 15.13 -2.61
N ILE A 191 -6.84 16.15 -2.64
CA ILE A 191 -7.70 16.50 -1.50
C ILE A 191 -8.66 15.35 -1.19
N TYR A 192 -9.26 14.74 -2.20
CA TYR A 192 -10.12 13.58 -2.04
C TYR A 192 -9.38 12.39 -1.41
N PHE A 193 -8.19 12.04 -1.92
CA PHE A 193 -7.37 10.96 -1.37
C PHE A 193 -7.00 11.22 0.09
N PHE A 194 -6.67 12.47 0.43
CA PHE A 194 -6.42 12.87 1.81
C PHE A 194 -7.64 12.67 2.71
N VAL A 195 -8.82 13.17 2.31
CA VAL A 195 -10.04 13.02 3.11
C VAL A 195 -10.46 11.55 3.22
N ARG A 196 -10.33 10.77 2.14
CA ARG A 196 -10.57 9.33 2.14
C ARG A 196 -9.67 8.64 3.16
N ASP A 197 -8.36 8.85 3.10
CA ASP A 197 -7.41 8.17 3.97
C ASP A 197 -7.61 8.50 5.45
N LEU A 198 -8.08 9.72 5.76
CA LEU A 198 -8.45 10.13 7.12
C LEU A 198 -9.74 9.47 7.64
N THR A 199 -10.66 9.10 6.75
CA THR A 199 -12.03 8.68 7.10
C THR A 199 -12.28 7.19 6.86
N HIS A 200 -11.38 6.52 6.16
CA HIS A 200 -11.47 5.13 5.76
C HIS A 200 -10.20 4.37 6.17
N GLN A 201 -10.35 3.16 6.68
CA GLN A 201 -9.24 2.28 7.00
C GLN A 201 -9.27 1.07 6.08
N HIS A 202 -8.13 0.74 5.47
CA HIS A 202 -8.02 -0.39 4.56
C HIS A 202 -8.10 -1.71 5.35
N GLN A 203 -9.28 -2.33 5.32
CA GLN A 203 -9.50 -3.62 6.01
C GLN A 203 -9.14 -4.81 5.12
N HIS A 204 -9.38 -4.71 3.81
CA HIS A 204 -9.37 -5.86 2.89
C HIS A 204 -8.65 -5.61 1.56
N HIS A 205 -8.04 -4.45 1.35
CA HIS A 205 -7.18 -4.17 0.20
C HIS A 205 -5.88 -3.47 0.61
N GLY A 206 -4.86 -3.56 -0.24
CA GLY A 206 -3.64 -2.77 -0.05
C GLY A 206 -3.90 -1.31 -0.42
N ASN A 207 -3.00 -0.44 0.04
CA ASN A 207 -3.03 1.01 -0.24
C ASN A 207 -2.78 1.32 -1.74
N ASP A 208 -2.34 0.32 -2.52
CA ASP A 208 -2.16 0.39 -3.96
C ASP A 208 -3.48 0.32 -4.75
N ALA A 209 -4.56 -0.14 -4.11
CA ALA A 209 -5.92 -0.13 -4.67
C ALA A 209 -6.63 1.22 -4.50
N ASP A 210 -5.98 2.20 -3.88
CA ASP A 210 -6.63 3.44 -3.48
C ASP A 210 -6.92 4.38 -4.66
N THR A 211 -6.18 4.28 -5.76
CA THR A 211 -6.39 5.12 -6.95
C THR A 211 -7.51 4.63 -7.88
N ILE A 212 -8.27 3.58 -7.50
CA ILE A 212 -9.39 3.07 -8.32
C ILE A 212 -10.48 4.13 -8.49
N ILE A 213 -10.74 4.91 -7.46
CA ILE A 213 -11.78 5.93 -7.47
C ILE A 213 -11.11 7.28 -7.52
N THR A 214 -11.39 8.08 -8.54
CA THR A 214 -11.03 9.49 -8.63
C THR A 214 -12.28 10.36 -8.53
N THR A 215 -12.07 11.66 -8.35
CA THR A 215 -13.17 12.62 -8.38
C THR A 215 -13.69 12.81 -9.80
N GLN A 216 -14.92 13.29 -9.91
CA GLN A 216 -15.60 13.54 -11.16
C GLN A 216 -16.01 15.00 -11.19
N ARG A 217 -15.58 15.73 -12.24
CA ARG A 217 -15.94 17.13 -12.45
C ARG A 217 -17.41 17.22 -12.81
N GLN A 218 -18.16 18.08 -12.13
CA GLN A 218 -19.61 18.21 -12.31
C GLN A 218 -20.02 19.66 -12.56
N ALA A 219 -20.98 19.83 -13.48
CA ALA A 219 -21.60 21.12 -13.77
C ALA A 219 -22.83 21.37 -12.89
N LYS A 220 -23.66 20.34 -12.65
CA LYS A 220 -24.94 20.44 -11.92
C LYS A 220 -24.97 19.53 -10.71
N SER A 221 -25.43 20.04 -9.56
CA SER A 221 -25.39 19.36 -8.26
C SER A 221 -26.27 18.12 -8.16
N ASP A 222 -27.31 18.04 -8.97
CA ASP A 222 -28.27 16.96 -9.08
C ASP A 222 -27.85 15.87 -10.09
N ASP A 223 -26.81 16.10 -10.88
CA ASP A 223 -26.30 15.07 -11.81
C ASP A 223 -25.72 13.89 -11.01
N LEU A 224 -26.23 12.70 -11.32
CA LEU A 224 -25.83 11.41 -10.75
C LEU A 224 -25.06 10.53 -11.74
N ARG A 225 -24.81 10.98 -12.98
CA ARG A 225 -24.09 10.17 -13.97
C ARG A 225 -22.66 9.85 -13.57
N TRP A 226 -22.02 10.70 -12.77
CA TRP A 226 -20.71 10.42 -12.17
C TRP A 226 -20.68 9.14 -11.35
N CYS A 227 -21.83 8.66 -10.86
CA CYS A 227 -21.89 7.41 -10.13
C CYS A 227 -21.58 6.21 -11.03
N LEU A 228 -21.90 6.28 -12.32
CA LEU A 228 -21.57 5.23 -13.28
C LEU A 228 -20.06 5.10 -13.45
N GLU A 229 -19.33 6.21 -13.53
CA GLU A 229 -17.87 6.21 -13.63
C GLU A 229 -17.22 5.48 -12.45
N ILE A 230 -17.68 5.76 -11.23
CA ILE A 230 -17.18 5.05 -10.04
C ILE A 230 -17.52 3.56 -10.10
N MET A 231 -18.75 3.20 -10.50
CA MET A 231 -19.12 1.79 -10.66
C MET A 231 -18.23 1.09 -11.69
N TYR A 232 -18.01 1.70 -12.86
CA TYR A 232 -17.20 1.12 -13.92
C TYR A 232 -15.75 0.96 -13.50
N SER A 233 -15.16 1.93 -12.78
CA SER A 233 -13.81 1.80 -12.25
C SER A 233 -13.68 0.64 -11.25
N LEU A 234 -14.65 0.47 -10.35
CA LEU A 234 -14.68 -0.66 -9.41
C LEU A 234 -14.81 -2.01 -10.14
N TYR A 235 -15.70 -2.10 -11.13
CA TYR A 235 -15.84 -3.31 -11.95
C TYR A 235 -14.59 -3.62 -12.75
N PHE A 236 -14.02 -2.63 -13.41
CA PHE A 236 -12.80 -2.77 -14.20
C PHE A 236 -11.64 -3.28 -13.33
N HIS A 237 -11.52 -2.76 -12.11
CA HIS A 237 -10.52 -3.25 -11.17
C HIS A 237 -10.76 -4.73 -10.81
N ILE A 238 -11.98 -5.13 -10.47
CA ILE A 238 -12.32 -6.52 -10.17
C ILE A 238 -11.97 -7.45 -11.36
N ILE A 239 -12.38 -7.08 -12.57
CA ILE A 239 -12.11 -7.87 -13.79
C ILE A 239 -10.62 -8.00 -14.05
N THR A 240 -9.86 -6.92 -13.85
CA THR A 240 -8.40 -6.90 -14.07
C THR A 240 -7.69 -7.75 -13.03
N VAL A 241 -8.07 -7.64 -11.76
CA VAL A 241 -7.45 -8.37 -10.66
C VAL A 241 -7.73 -9.87 -10.74
N LYS A 242 -8.92 -10.28 -11.21
CA LYS A 242 -9.27 -11.69 -11.49
C LYS A 242 -8.31 -12.41 -12.45
N ARG A 243 -7.53 -11.67 -13.24
CA ARG A 243 -6.57 -12.25 -14.19
C ARG A 243 -5.18 -12.46 -13.59
N LYS A 244 -4.92 -12.02 -12.36
CA LYS A 244 -3.60 -12.12 -11.71
C LYS A 244 -3.45 -13.46 -10.98
N GLU A 245 -2.28 -14.10 -11.04
CA GLU A 245 -2.04 -15.41 -10.42
C GLU A 245 -1.73 -15.37 -8.90
N ASN A 246 -2.11 -14.31 -8.19
CA ASN A 246 -1.80 -14.13 -6.78
C ASN A 246 -3.08 -14.26 -5.91
N PRO A 247 -3.13 -15.15 -4.91
CA PRO A 247 -4.31 -15.29 -4.04
C PRO A 247 -4.64 -14.03 -3.25
N SER A 248 -3.62 -13.27 -2.83
CA SER A 248 -3.83 -12.02 -2.09
C SER A 248 -4.60 -11.01 -2.92
N GLU A 249 -4.29 -10.91 -4.22
CA GLU A 249 -5.01 -10.07 -5.18
C GLU A 249 -6.50 -10.46 -5.28
N HIS A 250 -6.82 -11.75 -5.28
CA HIS A 250 -8.21 -12.22 -5.29
C HIS A 250 -8.96 -11.86 -4.00
N VAL A 251 -8.29 -11.90 -2.84
CA VAL A 251 -8.89 -11.40 -1.59
C VAL A 251 -9.19 -9.91 -1.69
N ARG A 252 -8.30 -9.12 -2.32
CA ARG A 252 -8.55 -7.68 -2.58
C ARG A 252 -9.76 -7.49 -3.48
N ALA A 253 -9.89 -8.27 -4.56
CA ALA A 253 -11.05 -8.22 -5.45
C ALA A 253 -12.37 -8.53 -4.71
N LEU A 254 -12.38 -9.47 -3.77
CA LEU A 254 -13.55 -9.72 -2.92
C LEU A 254 -13.90 -8.51 -2.04
N GLY A 255 -12.88 -7.82 -1.49
CA GLY A 255 -13.08 -6.57 -0.74
C GLY A 255 -13.67 -5.46 -1.61
N VAL A 256 -13.14 -5.27 -2.82
CA VAL A 256 -13.66 -4.27 -3.79
C VAL A 256 -15.08 -4.62 -4.24
N LEU A 257 -15.41 -5.91 -4.43
CA LEU A 257 -16.77 -6.35 -4.73
C LEU A 257 -17.75 -6.01 -3.59
N ALA A 258 -17.34 -6.15 -2.34
CA ALA A 258 -18.17 -5.75 -1.20
C ALA A 258 -18.45 -4.23 -1.18
N TYR A 259 -17.45 -3.41 -1.50
CA TYR A 259 -17.66 -1.97 -1.68
C TYR A 259 -18.63 -1.65 -2.80
N LEU A 260 -18.49 -2.32 -3.94
CA LEU A 260 -19.37 -2.12 -5.09
C LEU A 260 -20.84 -2.44 -4.77
N GLN A 261 -21.10 -3.53 -4.04
CA GLN A 261 -22.45 -3.89 -3.58
C GLN A 261 -23.04 -2.82 -2.64
N SER A 262 -22.23 -2.31 -1.71
CA SER A 262 -22.63 -1.22 -0.81
C SER A 262 -22.90 0.07 -1.60
N TYR A 263 -22.04 0.38 -2.57
CA TYR A 263 -22.17 1.55 -3.41
C TYR A 263 -23.44 1.54 -4.25
N LYS A 264 -23.77 0.41 -4.90
CA LYS A 264 -25.05 0.23 -5.62
C LYS A 264 -26.25 0.56 -4.73
N THR A 265 -26.25 0.04 -3.50
CA THR A 265 -27.33 0.27 -2.54
C THR A 265 -27.41 1.74 -2.10
N ILE A 266 -26.27 2.43 -1.96
CA ILE A 266 -26.22 3.86 -1.64
C ILE A 266 -26.78 4.69 -2.81
N ILE A 267 -26.32 4.42 -4.03
CA ILE A 267 -26.71 5.20 -5.20
C ILE A 267 -28.16 4.96 -5.57
N GLN A 268 -28.66 3.72 -5.47
CA GLN A 268 -30.08 3.43 -5.70
C GLN A 268 -30.97 4.26 -4.76
N ARG A 269 -30.67 4.28 -3.46
CA ARG A 269 -31.42 5.12 -2.50
C ARG A 269 -31.37 6.60 -2.85
N ARG A 270 -30.25 7.09 -3.39
CA ARG A 270 -30.12 8.49 -3.84
C ARG A 270 -30.94 8.78 -5.09
N ILE A 271 -30.91 7.88 -6.07
CA ILE A 271 -31.75 7.92 -7.28
C ILE A 271 -33.21 8.02 -6.87
N ASP A 272 -33.66 7.11 -6.00
CA ASP A 272 -35.04 7.07 -5.50
C ASP A 272 -35.42 8.36 -4.76
N SER A 273 -34.50 8.91 -3.94
CA SER A 273 -34.76 10.12 -3.16
C SER A 273 -34.88 11.40 -4.01
N VAL A 274 -34.19 11.47 -5.15
CA VAL A 274 -34.17 12.65 -6.03
C VAL A 274 -35.11 12.48 -7.22
N GLY A 275 -35.59 11.25 -7.50
CA GLY A 275 -36.38 10.94 -8.68
C GLY A 275 -35.59 11.09 -9.98
N TYR A 276 -34.27 10.88 -9.93
CA TYR A 276 -33.40 11.06 -11.09
C TYR A 276 -33.54 9.86 -12.06
N PRO A 277 -33.75 10.04 -13.38
CA PRO A 277 -33.98 8.95 -14.31
C PRO A 277 -32.66 8.25 -14.73
N LEU A 278 -31.92 7.71 -13.76
CA LEU A 278 -30.70 6.93 -13.97
C LEU A 278 -30.98 5.46 -13.70
N VAL A 279 -30.66 4.61 -14.68
CA VAL A 279 -30.70 3.16 -14.52
C VAL A 279 -29.30 2.68 -14.21
N LEU A 280 -29.14 2.01 -13.06
CA LEU A 280 -27.86 1.40 -12.71
C LEU A 280 -27.64 0.12 -13.53
N PRO A 281 -26.42 -0.14 -14.01
CA PRO A 281 -26.13 -1.38 -14.72
C PRO A 281 -26.24 -2.57 -13.78
N GLU A 282 -26.98 -3.59 -14.21
CA GLU A 282 -27.07 -4.87 -13.53
C GLU A 282 -25.91 -5.76 -13.96
N PHE A 283 -25.22 -6.31 -12.97
CA PHE A 283 -24.16 -7.30 -13.17
C PHE A 283 -24.40 -8.45 -12.20
N ASP A 284 -24.01 -9.65 -12.60
CA ASP A 284 -24.10 -10.84 -11.75
C ASP A 284 -22.97 -10.85 -10.70
N ASP A 285 -23.22 -10.15 -9.60
CA ASP A 285 -22.30 -10.05 -8.47
C ASP A 285 -22.12 -11.40 -7.75
N ALA A 286 -23.14 -12.27 -7.78
CA ALA A 286 -23.09 -13.59 -7.15
C ALA A 286 -22.15 -14.53 -7.91
N SER A 287 -22.33 -14.65 -9.22
CA SER A 287 -21.42 -15.41 -10.09
C SER A 287 -20.01 -14.82 -10.06
N SER A 288 -19.88 -13.50 -9.98
CA SER A 288 -18.57 -12.84 -9.83
C SER A 288 -17.86 -13.25 -8.54
N LYS A 289 -18.58 -13.27 -7.41
CA LYS A 289 -18.04 -13.70 -6.11
C LYS A 289 -17.60 -15.16 -6.13
N GLU A 290 -18.44 -16.06 -6.63
CA GLU A 290 -18.12 -17.49 -6.69
C GLU A 290 -16.97 -17.77 -7.65
N SER A 291 -16.91 -17.08 -8.80
CA SER A 291 -15.77 -17.16 -9.72
C SER A 291 -14.46 -16.72 -9.05
N ILE A 292 -14.46 -15.60 -8.31
CA ILE A 292 -13.25 -15.12 -7.60
C ILE A 292 -12.80 -16.13 -6.53
N LYS A 293 -13.74 -16.69 -5.76
CA LYS A 293 -13.43 -17.72 -4.76
C LYS A 293 -12.86 -18.98 -5.38
N ALA A 294 -13.50 -19.50 -6.43
CA ALA A 294 -13.03 -20.70 -7.11
C ALA A 294 -11.60 -20.53 -7.65
N THR A 295 -11.29 -19.37 -8.25
CA THR A 295 -9.92 -19.07 -8.71
C THR A 295 -8.94 -18.95 -7.54
N LYS A 296 -9.32 -18.27 -6.46
CA LYS A 296 -8.49 -18.17 -5.25
C LYS A 296 -8.17 -19.56 -4.68
N ASP A 297 -9.20 -20.39 -4.48
CA ASP A 297 -9.06 -21.72 -3.89
C ASP A 297 -8.22 -22.64 -4.78
N TYR A 298 -8.36 -22.52 -6.10
CA TYR A 298 -7.51 -23.22 -7.07
C TYR A 298 -6.04 -22.80 -6.98
N ILE A 299 -5.75 -21.49 -6.89
CA ILE A 299 -4.38 -20.99 -6.76
C ILE A 299 -3.80 -21.39 -5.39
N ASP A 300 -4.56 -21.26 -4.30
CA ASP A 300 -4.15 -21.69 -2.96
C ASP A 300 -3.85 -23.20 -2.93
N PHE A 301 -4.67 -24.01 -3.58
CA PHE A 301 -4.41 -25.44 -3.76
C PHE A 301 -3.09 -25.68 -4.50
N LYS A 302 -2.87 -25.02 -5.64
CA LYS A 302 -1.64 -25.14 -6.45
C LYS A 302 -0.40 -24.71 -5.65
N LEU A 303 -0.49 -23.63 -4.87
CA LEU A 303 0.61 -23.15 -4.02
C LEU A 303 0.91 -24.12 -2.87
N ASN A 304 -0.13 -24.69 -2.25
CA ASN A 304 0.03 -25.70 -1.21
C ASN A 304 0.63 -26.98 -1.75
N GLU A 305 0.23 -27.43 -2.94
CA GLU A 305 0.83 -28.58 -3.62
C GLU A 305 2.32 -28.31 -3.94
N GLN A 306 2.65 -27.13 -4.47
CA GLN A 306 4.03 -26.73 -4.70
C GLN A 306 4.86 -26.67 -3.41
N LYS A 307 4.27 -26.16 -2.31
CA LYS A 307 4.93 -26.11 -1.00
C LYS A 307 5.18 -27.52 -0.47
N ARG A 308 4.16 -28.39 -0.51
CA ARG A 308 4.28 -29.80 -0.13
C ARG A 308 5.34 -30.53 -0.94
N ASN A 309 5.36 -30.35 -2.26
CA ASN A 309 6.37 -30.97 -3.12
C ASN A 309 7.78 -30.46 -2.79
N SER A 310 7.92 -29.16 -2.50
CA SER A 310 9.19 -28.58 -2.04
C SER A 310 9.63 -29.11 -0.67
N GLU A 311 8.69 -29.33 0.25
CA GLU A 311 8.96 -29.93 1.56
C GLU A 311 9.35 -31.41 1.43
N ILE A 312 8.68 -32.17 0.56
CA ILE A 312 9.04 -33.56 0.25
C ILE A 312 10.46 -33.61 -0.33
N GLN A 313 10.79 -32.75 -1.30
CA GLN A 313 12.13 -32.68 -1.87
C GLN A 313 13.19 -32.31 -0.82
N ARG A 314 12.90 -31.33 0.04
CA ARG A 314 13.81 -30.95 1.15
C ARG A 314 14.02 -32.11 2.12
N SER A 315 12.95 -32.78 2.52
CA SER A 315 13.00 -33.92 3.45
C SER A 315 13.76 -35.10 2.85
N PHE A 316 13.54 -35.40 1.57
CA PHE A 316 14.28 -36.44 0.85
C PHE A 316 15.79 -36.14 0.82
N LEU A 317 16.19 -34.90 0.56
CA LEU A 317 17.61 -34.52 0.57
C LEU A 317 18.23 -34.59 1.95
N LEU A 318 17.52 -34.13 2.99
CA LEU A 318 17.98 -34.27 4.38
C LEU A 318 18.16 -35.75 4.76
N TRP A 319 17.26 -36.62 4.30
CA TRP A 319 17.38 -38.06 4.49
C TRP A 319 18.61 -38.65 3.78
N VAL A 320 18.87 -38.27 2.53
CA VAL A 320 20.06 -38.71 1.78
C VAL A 320 21.36 -38.26 2.48
N VAL A 321 21.43 -37.01 2.93
CA VAL A 321 22.60 -36.49 3.67
C VAL A 321 22.78 -37.20 5.00
N ALA A 322 21.68 -37.42 5.75
CA ALA A 322 21.73 -38.14 7.02
C ALA A 322 22.25 -39.57 6.82
N ILE A 323 21.76 -40.30 5.81
CA ILE A 323 22.27 -41.63 5.46
C ILE A 323 23.75 -41.58 5.12
N ALA A 324 24.20 -40.62 4.31
CA ALA A 324 25.61 -40.50 3.95
C ALA A 324 26.50 -40.27 5.18
N ILE A 325 26.08 -39.39 6.11
CA ILE A 325 26.79 -39.15 7.38
C ILE A 325 26.77 -40.39 8.27
N THR A 326 25.63 -41.09 8.39
CA THR A 326 25.51 -42.33 9.16
C THR A 326 26.44 -43.41 8.61
N VAL A 327 26.47 -43.61 7.30
CA VAL A 327 27.36 -44.57 6.64
C VAL A 327 28.82 -44.19 6.86
N MET A 328 29.17 -42.91 6.69
CA MET A 328 30.53 -42.41 6.95
C MET A 328 30.94 -42.68 8.41
N ASN A 329 30.11 -42.31 9.38
CA ASN A 329 30.36 -42.57 10.80
C ASN A 329 30.46 -44.07 11.10
N PHE A 330 29.60 -44.90 10.51
CA PHE A 330 29.66 -46.36 10.66
C PHE A 330 30.97 -46.93 10.10
N THR A 331 31.40 -46.50 8.91
CA THR A 331 32.67 -46.95 8.30
C THR A 331 33.90 -46.49 9.07
N ILE A 332 33.87 -45.32 9.70
CA ILE A 332 34.95 -44.83 10.56
C ILE A 332 34.97 -45.60 11.89
N SER A 333 33.80 -45.90 12.46
CA SER A 333 33.69 -46.51 13.79
C SER A 333 33.88 -48.03 13.82
N PHE A 334 33.67 -48.73 12.70
CA PHE A 334 33.97 -50.17 12.56
C PHE A 334 35.39 -50.46 12.05
N ALA A 335 36.26 -49.46 12.02
CA ALA A 335 37.70 -49.64 11.81
C ALA A 335 38.40 -50.26 13.04
N ASP A 336 37.72 -51.09 13.82
CA ASP A 336 38.34 -51.88 14.87
C ASP A 336 39.12 -53.03 14.22
N LYS A 337 40.45 -52.98 14.36
CA LYS A 337 41.42 -53.79 13.61
C LYS A 337 41.46 -55.27 14.04
N SER A 338 40.57 -55.70 14.93
CA SER A 338 40.72 -56.93 15.70
C SER A 338 39.75 -58.07 15.32
N LEU A 339 38.83 -57.87 14.36
CA LEU A 339 37.90 -58.92 13.91
C LEU A 339 38.20 -59.41 12.47
N PRO A 340 38.16 -60.74 12.20
CA PRO A 340 38.30 -61.27 10.86
C PRO A 340 37.07 -60.86 10.03
N THR A 341 37.27 -59.87 9.17
CA THR A 341 36.19 -59.24 8.41
C THR A 341 35.84 -60.09 7.18
N ASN A 342 34.54 -60.31 6.95
CA ASN A 342 34.05 -60.96 5.73
C ASN A 342 34.63 -60.23 4.50
N PRO A 343 35.24 -60.94 3.53
CA PRO A 343 35.93 -60.32 2.40
C PRO A 343 35.05 -59.39 1.56
N PHE A 344 33.73 -59.62 1.50
CA PHE A 344 32.79 -58.73 0.83
C PHE A 344 32.60 -57.41 1.60
N ILE A 345 32.49 -57.48 2.93
CA ILE A 345 32.38 -56.30 3.80
C ILE A 345 33.68 -55.50 3.76
N LEU A 346 34.84 -56.16 3.74
CA LEU A 346 36.14 -55.51 3.63
C LEU A 346 36.33 -54.83 2.27
N SER A 347 35.90 -55.47 1.18
CA SER A 347 35.92 -54.88 -0.17
C SER A 347 35.01 -53.66 -0.26
N MET A 348 33.79 -53.74 0.29
CA MET A 348 32.84 -52.63 0.34
C MET A 348 33.37 -51.48 1.22
N ALA A 349 33.93 -51.78 2.39
CA ALA A 349 34.51 -50.79 3.28
C ALA A 349 35.74 -50.11 2.67
N ASN A 350 36.61 -50.87 1.97
CA ASN A 350 37.74 -50.30 1.24
C ASN A 350 37.29 -49.45 0.06
N PHE A 351 36.27 -49.87 -0.71
CA PHE A 351 35.68 -49.05 -1.78
C PHE A 351 35.11 -47.73 -1.23
N LEU A 352 34.36 -47.80 -0.13
CA LEU A 352 33.81 -46.62 0.53
C LEU A 352 34.89 -45.73 1.13
N LYS A 353 35.98 -46.30 1.67
CA LYS A 353 37.13 -45.56 2.21
C LYS A 353 37.94 -44.87 1.11
N THR A 354 38.21 -45.55 0.00
CA THR A 354 38.92 -44.98 -1.15
C THR A 354 38.11 -43.88 -1.84
N ASN A 355 36.78 -44.01 -1.84
CA ASN A 355 35.87 -43.03 -2.43
C ASN A 355 35.17 -42.14 -1.38
N ALA A 356 35.70 -42.13 -0.14
CA ALA A 356 35.05 -41.48 1.01
C ALA A 356 34.84 -39.98 0.82
N PHE A 357 35.61 -39.34 -0.05
CA PHE A 357 35.47 -37.92 -0.39
C PHE A 357 34.51 -37.67 -1.56
N VAL A 358 34.32 -38.66 -2.45
CA VAL A 358 33.47 -38.53 -3.65
C VAL A 358 31.99 -38.58 -3.28
N ILE A 359 31.60 -39.45 -2.35
CA ILE A 359 30.20 -39.62 -1.96
C ILE A 359 29.64 -38.37 -1.24
N PRO A 360 30.35 -37.77 -0.24
CA PRO A 360 29.95 -36.50 0.34
C PRO A 360 30.04 -35.33 -0.65
N ALA A 361 31.03 -35.31 -1.55
CA ALA A 361 31.13 -34.26 -2.57
C ALA A 361 29.92 -34.26 -3.52
N LEU A 362 29.46 -35.44 -3.97
CA LEU A 362 28.25 -35.55 -4.79
C LEU A 362 26.99 -35.13 -4.02
N ALA A 363 26.89 -35.48 -2.73
CA ALA A 363 25.80 -35.03 -1.87
C ALA A 363 25.82 -33.51 -1.66
N ILE A 364 27.00 -32.91 -1.47
CA ILE A 364 27.21 -31.46 -1.35
C ILE A 364 26.89 -30.75 -2.67
N ILE A 365 27.31 -31.28 -3.83
CA ILE A 365 26.98 -30.73 -5.15
C ILE A 365 25.46 -30.78 -5.40
N ALA A 366 24.79 -31.88 -5.06
CA ALA A 366 23.34 -31.99 -5.11
C ALA A 366 22.66 -30.98 -4.17
N LEU A 367 23.23 -30.76 -2.98
CA LEU A 367 22.74 -29.78 -2.00
C LEU A 367 22.96 -28.34 -2.47
N ILE A 368 24.09 -28.03 -3.13
CA ILE A 368 24.39 -26.73 -3.75
C ILE A 368 23.47 -26.46 -4.95
N TYR A 369 23.27 -27.44 -5.83
CA TYR A 369 22.35 -27.36 -6.96
C TYR A 369 20.88 -27.19 -6.49
N TYR A 370 20.51 -27.83 -5.39
CA TYR A 370 19.19 -27.64 -4.80
C TYR A 370 19.06 -26.31 -4.06
N ALA A 371 20.08 -25.88 -3.31
CA ALA A 371 20.10 -24.58 -2.65
C ALA A 371 20.07 -23.44 -3.67
N SER A 372 20.77 -23.57 -4.81
CA SER A 372 20.67 -22.60 -5.90
C SER A 372 19.25 -22.55 -6.46
N ASN A 373 18.57 -23.68 -6.65
CA ASN A 373 17.16 -23.70 -7.07
C ASN A 373 16.17 -23.18 -6.01
N LEU A 374 16.44 -23.37 -4.71
CA LEU A 374 15.62 -22.83 -3.61
C LEU A 374 15.79 -21.32 -3.44
N ILE A 375 17.02 -20.81 -3.50
CA ILE A 375 17.35 -19.37 -3.43
C ILE A 375 16.81 -18.67 -4.70
N VAL A 376 16.77 -19.37 -5.83
CA VAL A 376 16.34 -18.86 -7.15
C VAL A 376 14.89 -19.23 -7.50
N LYS A 377 14.01 -19.51 -6.51
CA LYS A 377 12.55 -19.58 -6.78
C LYS A 377 12.10 -18.34 -7.57
N PRO A 378 11.13 -18.47 -8.50
CA PRO A 378 10.81 -17.45 -9.49
C PRO A 378 10.04 -16.29 -8.83
N ARG A 379 10.74 -15.47 -8.06
CA ARG A 379 10.31 -14.11 -7.79
C ARG A 379 10.52 -13.34 -9.08
N TYR A 380 9.45 -13.22 -9.86
CA TYR A 380 9.40 -12.38 -11.04
C TYR A 380 9.94 -10.97 -10.72
N ASP A 381 9.67 -10.47 -9.51
CA ASP A 381 10.21 -9.21 -9.00
C ASP A 381 11.73 -9.23 -8.76
N PHE A 382 12.32 -10.30 -8.20
CA PHE A 382 13.78 -10.35 -8.03
C PHE A 382 14.50 -10.46 -9.38
N LYS A 383 13.99 -11.27 -10.33
CA LYS A 383 14.54 -11.32 -11.68
C LYS A 383 14.37 -9.99 -12.41
N ARG A 384 13.20 -9.33 -12.30
CA ARG A 384 12.94 -8.01 -12.87
C ARG A 384 13.85 -6.95 -12.25
N ASP A 385 14.06 -6.98 -10.95
CA ASP A 385 14.84 -5.96 -10.22
C ASP A 385 16.34 -6.19 -10.42
N VAL A 386 16.80 -7.45 -10.48
CA VAL A 386 18.17 -7.82 -10.92
C VAL A 386 18.39 -7.44 -12.38
N VAL A 387 17.43 -7.69 -13.28
CA VAL A 387 17.51 -7.28 -14.70
C VAL A 387 17.45 -5.76 -14.82
N ARG A 388 16.65 -5.05 -14.03
CA ARG A 388 16.62 -3.57 -13.98
C ARG A 388 17.92 -3.01 -13.42
N LEU A 389 18.51 -3.60 -12.39
CA LEU A 389 19.85 -3.27 -11.89
C LEU A 389 20.94 -3.56 -12.96
N SER A 390 20.79 -4.64 -13.72
CA SER A 390 21.69 -5.04 -14.80
C SER A 390 21.58 -4.13 -16.03
N ILE A 391 20.39 -3.57 -16.28
CA ILE A 391 20.11 -2.67 -17.40
C ILE A 391 20.41 -1.21 -17.05
N ALA A 392 20.09 -0.76 -15.83
CA ALA A 392 20.27 0.63 -15.39
C ALA A 392 21.71 0.97 -14.93
N GLY A 393 22.54 -0.03 -14.65
CA GLY A 393 23.87 0.17 -14.04
C GLY A 393 24.95 -0.77 -14.57
N ARG A 394 25.04 -0.97 -15.90
CA ARG A 394 26.03 -1.87 -16.54
C ARG A 394 27.46 -1.64 -16.05
N GLY A 395 27.85 -0.40 -15.72
CA GLY A 395 29.20 -0.07 -15.23
C GLY A 395 29.52 -0.52 -13.80
N VAL A 396 28.52 -0.74 -12.95
CA VAL A 396 28.71 -1.08 -11.51
C VAL A 396 28.41 -2.56 -11.24
N ALA A 397 27.44 -3.14 -11.94
CA ALA A 397 27.06 -4.55 -11.74
C ALA A 397 28.15 -5.54 -12.23
N ILE A 398 28.80 -5.24 -13.37
CA ILE A 398 29.85 -6.08 -13.96
C ILE A 398 31.10 -6.23 -13.06
N PRO A 399 31.66 -5.15 -12.48
CA PRO A 399 32.81 -5.29 -11.58
C PRO A 399 32.46 -6.01 -10.27
N ILE A 400 31.27 -5.81 -9.70
CA ILE A 400 30.85 -6.49 -8.47
C ILE A 400 30.69 -8.01 -8.71
N LEU A 401 30.04 -8.41 -9.82
CA LEU A 401 29.88 -9.82 -10.17
C LEU A 401 31.24 -10.47 -10.52
N SER A 402 32.14 -9.75 -11.18
CA SER A 402 33.50 -10.21 -11.48
C SER A 402 34.32 -10.41 -10.20
N LEU A 403 34.21 -9.50 -9.22
CA LEU A 403 34.88 -9.61 -7.91
C LEU A 403 34.36 -10.78 -7.09
N LEU A 404 33.04 -11.01 -7.08
CA LEU A 404 32.42 -12.17 -6.42
C LEU A 404 32.83 -13.49 -7.08
N GLY A 405 32.87 -13.55 -8.41
CA GLY A 405 33.35 -14.70 -9.16
C GLY A 405 34.82 -15.01 -8.88
N ALA A 406 35.68 -13.99 -8.87
CA ALA A 406 37.09 -14.14 -8.54
C ALA A 406 37.32 -14.59 -7.09
N ALA A 407 36.55 -14.07 -6.12
CA ALA A 407 36.63 -14.49 -4.71
C ALA A 407 36.21 -15.96 -4.51
N LEU A 408 35.20 -16.42 -5.24
CA LEU A 408 34.76 -17.83 -5.22
C LEU A 408 35.79 -18.77 -5.85
N LEU A 409 36.41 -18.38 -6.97
CA LEU A 409 37.49 -19.15 -7.59
C LEU A 409 38.75 -19.18 -6.72
N PHE A 410 39.06 -18.08 -6.04
CA PHE A 410 40.21 -18.00 -5.13
C PHE A 410 40.02 -18.87 -3.88
N THR A 411 38.83 -18.85 -3.27
CA THR A 411 38.51 -19.71 -2.13
C THR A 411 38.47 -21.20 -2.52
N ALA A 412 37.93 -21.54 -3.70
CA ALA A 412 38.01 -22.89 -4.26
C ALA A 412 39.46 -23.33 -4.53
N GLY A 413 40.30 -22.43 -5.07
CA GLY A 413 41.72 -22.69 -5.31
C GLY A 413 42.52 -22.92 -4.03
N ILE A 414 42.27 -22.16 -2.96
CA ILE A 414 42.87 -22.37 -1.65
C ILE A 414 42.44 -23.72 -1.06
N PHE A 415 41.16 -24.06 -1.19
CA PHE A 415 40.63 -25.33 -0.70
C PHE A 415 41.27 -26.53 -1.42
N VAL A 416 41.38 -26.47 -2.75
CA VAL A 416 42.06 -27.52 -3.56
C VAL A 416 43.56 -27.59 -3.26
N ARG A 417 44.23 -26.44 -3.07
CA ARG A 417 45.67 -26.40 -2.72
C ARG A 417 45.93 -27.05 -1.37
N ASN A 418 45.12 -26.75 -0.37
CA ASN A 418 45.24 -27.35 0.96
C ASN A 418 44.87 -28.85 0.96
N LEU A 419 44.11 -29.32 -0.02
CA LEU A 419 43.78 -30.74 -0.20
C LEU A 419 44.90 -31.54 -0.90
N LEU A 420 45.69 -30.90 -1.75
CA LEU A 420 46.76 -31.55 -2.53
C LEU A 420 48.14 -31.50 -1.86
N PHE A 421 48.36 -30.54 -0.96
CA PHE A 421 49.67 -30.27 -0.35
C PHE A 421 49.63 -30.13 1.18
N GLY A 422 48.49 -30.44 1.80
CA GLY A 422 48.29 -30.43 3.26
C GLY A 422 48.27 -31.82 3.85
#